data_AF-A0A4Q1S8B7-F1
#
_entry.id   AF-A0A4Q1S8B7-F1
#
_cell.length_a   1.000
_cell.length_b   1.000
_cell.length_c   1.000
_cell.angle_alpha   90.00
_cell.angle_beta   90.00
_cell.angle_gamma   90.00
#
_symmetry.space_group_name_H-M   'P 1'
#
loop_
_entity.id
_entity.type
_entity.pdbx_description
1 polymer ?
#
loop_
_entity_poly.entity_id
_entity_poly.type
_entity_poly.pdbx_seq_one_letter_code
_entity_poly.pdbx_strand_id
1 'polypeptide(L)'
;MLYPVKPMSSLSNLLLTLTFLEPVLSGIALVAALRAGVKRRYPAVLGYLGLRMTSGLGLLCLLHVPWFSQGGQVSLILRDSLFWLLYVAGTVTIVFAVREIFNELMLPLAGLRRLGSIVFRWVAVVSLLVTVFAVFPLHTGPHRMATIGAQLMKCASILELCLLLFLGLTIHTLGRSIRSRVFGIAIGFSIEALTQLGVAIWLGTHPEGYMLGGAILSSVTLLSVSLWSTYFLFPEKGKAEGKLPETSPLMRWNEIAKALGHNPPHVAMGQSQAYFLQDVEKVVERVMTKNSAG
;
A
#
# COMPACT_ATOMS: atom_id res chain seq x y z
N MET A 1 -35.61 -7.65 -9.46
CA MET A 1 -36.45 -6.44 -9.50
C MET A 1 -36.13 -5.69 -10.77
N LEU A 2 -37.08 -5.61 -11.70
CA LEU A 2 -37.04 -4.73 -12.86
C LEU A 2 -36.94 -3.29 -12.36
N TYR A 3 -35.80 -2.63 -12.56
CA TYR A 3 -35.69 -1.20 -12.31
C TYR A 3 -36.39 -0.47 -13.46
N PRO A 4 -37.50 0.25 -13.22
CA PRO A 4 -38.06 1.15 -14.21
C PRO A 4 -37.00 2.22 -14.52
N VAL A 5 -36.86 2.56 -15.80
CA VAL A 5 -36.03 3.65 -16.32
C VAL A 5 -36.60 4.97 -15.78
N LYS A 6 -36.20 5.31 -14.55
CA LYS A 6 -36.45 6.61 -13.91
C LYS A 6 -35.60 7.66 -14.67
N PRO A 7 -36.09 8.89 -14.89
CA PRO A 7 -35.32 9.93 -15.58
C PRO A 7 -33.90 10.01 -15.01
N MET A 8 -32.90 9.88 -15.88
CA MET A 8 -31.48 9.82 -15.51
C MET A 8 -31.12 11.04 -14.66
N SER A 9 -30.90 10.81 -13.36
CA SER A 9 -30.40 11.84 -12.47
C SER A 9 -29.02 12.30 -12.96
N SER A 10 -28.66 13.57 -12.75
CA SER A 10 -27.33 14.10 -13.09
C SER A 10 -26.18 13.19 -12.60
N LEU A 11 -26.35 12.57 -11.43
CA LEU A 11 -25.42 11.60 -10.85
C LEU A 11 -25.24 10.33 -11.69
N SER A 12 -26.29 9.81 -12.33
CA SER A 12 -26.19 8.61 -13.17
C SER A 12 -25.39 8.87 -14.44
N ASN A 13 -25.57 10.04 -15.07
CA ASN A 13 -24.79 10.45 -16.24
C ASN A 13 -23.33 10.69 -15.86
N LEU A 14 -23.08 11.33 -14.71
CA LEU A 14 -21.73 11.54 -14.18
C LEU A 14 -21.02 10.21 -13.88
N LEU A 15 -21.70 9.26 -13.25
CA LEU A 15 -21.10 7.97 -12.92
C LEU A 15 -20.78 7.17 -14.19
N LEU A 16 -21.65 7.26 -15.20
CA LEU A 16 -21.41 6.65 -16.50
C LEU A 16 -20.19 7.28 -17.20
N THR A 17 -20.09 8.62 -17.26
CA THR A 17 -18.92 9.28 -17.86
C THR A 17 -17.62 8.97 -17.11
N LEU A 18 -17.65 8.95 -15.77
CA LEU A 18 -16.49 8.54 -14.96
C LEU A 18 -16.06 7.10 -15.26
N THR A 19 -17.02 6.18 -15.42
CA THR A 19 -16.76 4.76 -15.70
C THR A 19 -16.06 4.58 -17.07
N PHE A 20 -16.43 5.37 -18.08
CA PHE A 20 -15.72 5.36 -19.37
C PHE A 20 -14.34 6.00 -19.31
N LEU A 21 -14.18 7.03 -18.48
CA LEU A 21 -12.93 7.79 -18.39
C LEU A 21 -11.85 7.03 -17.61
N GLU A 22 -12.24 6.20 -16.64
CA GLU A 22 -11.34 5.42 -15.79
C GLU A 22 -10.36 4.50 -16.55
N PRO A 23 -10.78 3.61 -17.46
CA PRO A 23 -9.86 2.74 -18.19
C PRO A 23 -8.96 3.52 -19.16
N VAL A 24 -9.45 4.63 -19.72
CA VAL A 24 -8.66 5.49 -20.60
C VAL A 24 -7.51 6.13 -19.82
N LEU A 25 -7.79 6.76 -18.67
CA LEU A 25 -6.74 7.32 -17.82
C LEU A 25 -5.81 6.25 -17.26
N SER A 26 -6.34 5.09 -16.89
CA SER A 26 -5.52 3.97 -16.41
C SER A 26 -4.57 3.46 -17.50
N GLY A 27 -5.02 3.42 -18.76
CA GLY A 27 -4.18 3.13 -19.92
C GLY A 27 -3.10 4.19 -20.14
N ILE A 28 -3.43 5.48 -20.02
CA ILE A 28 -2.44 6.58 -20.09
C ILE A 28 -1.38 6.42 -18.99
N ALA A 29 -1.80 6.17 -17.74
CA ALA A 29 -0.88 5.96 -16.63
C ALA A 29 0.01 4.73 -16.83
N LEU A 30 -0.55 3.64 -17.37
CA LEU A 30 0.19 2.42 -17.70
C LEU A 30 1.25 2.68 -18.76
N VAL A 31 0.90 3.38 -19.85
CA VAL A 31 1.84 3.76 -20.91
C VAL A 31 2.91 4.71 -20.36
N ALA A 32 2.53 5.68 -19.53
CA ALA A 32 3.47 6.58 -18.87
C ALA A 32 4.44 5.81 -17.95
N ALA A 33 3.96 4.83 -17.17
CA ALA A 33 4.77 3.98 -16.32
C ALA A 33 5.77 3.13 -17.15
N LEU A 34 5.32 2.56 -18.28
CA LEU A 34 6.17 1.80 -19.19
C LEU A 34 7.27 2.68 -19.79
N ARG A 35 6.92 3.88 -20.28
CA ARG A 35 7.89 4.86 -20.81
C ARG A 35 8.88 5.32 -19.75
N ALA A 36 8.44 5.48 -18.51
CA ALA A 36 9.27 5.88 -17.38
C ALA A 36 10.20 4.77 -16.85
N GLY A 37 10.17 3.57 -17.44
CA GLY A 37 11.01 2.43 -17.07
C GLY A 37 10.60 1.73 -15.77
N VAL A 38 9.37 1.96 -15.29
CA VAL A 38 8.87 1.43 -14.00
C VAL A 38 8.88 -0.09 -13.97
N LYS A 39 8.68 -0.78 -15.11
CA LYS A 39 8.66 -2.25 -15.21
C LYS A 39 9.87 -2.93 -14.57
N ARG A 40 11.06 -2.34 -14.66
CA ARG A 40 12.29 -2.93 -14.10
C ARG A 40 12.41 -2.77 -12.59
N ARG A 41 11.72 -1.79 -12.01
CA ARG A 41 11.91 -1.37 -10.62
C ARG A 41 10.69 -1.63 -9.73
N TYR A 42 9.49 -1.51 -10.29
CA TYR A 42 8.22 -1.71 -9.60
C TYR A 42 7.21 -2.50 -10.45
N PRO A 43 7.50 -3.77 -10.83
CA PRO A 43 6.57 -4.61 -11.58
C PRO A 43 5.20 -4.79 -10.91
N ALA A 44 5.07 -4.76 -9.58
CA ALA A 44 3.77 -4.90 -8.93
C ALA A 44 2.88 -3.66 -9.12
N VAL A 45 3.47 -2.45 -9.14
CA VAL A 45 2.74 -1.21 -9.48
C VAL A 45 2.23 -1.26 -10.93
N LEU A 46 3.04 -1.79 -11.84
CA LEU A 46 2.62 -1.98 -13.22
C LEU A 46 1.51 -3.04 -13.33
N GLY A 47 1.63 -4.14 -12.59
CA GLY A 47 0.59 -5.17 -12.49
C GLY A 47 -0.73 -4.61 -11.99
N TYR A 48 -0.70 -3.70 -11.01
CA TYR A 48 -1.88 -3.02 -10.50
C TYR A 48 -2.55 -2.14 -11.56
N LEU A 49 -1.78 -1.30 -12.25
CA LEU A 49 -2.30 -0.45 -13.34
C LEU A 49 -2.87 -1.28 -14.48
N GLY A 50 -2.20 -2.38 -14.84
CA GLY A 50 -2.67 -3.34 -15.83
C GLY A 50 -3.98 -4.00 -15.40
N LEU A 51 -4.03 -4.52 -14.18
CA LEU A 51 -5.23 -5.12 -13.60
C LEU A 51 -6.40 -4.12 -13.61
N ARG A 52 -6.17 -2.88 -13.19
CA ARG A 52 -7.19 -1.82 -13.19
C ARG A 52 -7.68 -1.46 -14.60
N MET A 53 -6.77 -1.34 -15.57
CA MET A 53 -7.17 -1.11 -16.97
C MET A 53 -8.02 -2.29 -17.48
N THR A 54 -7.59 -3.53 -17.21
CA THR A 54 -8.32 -4.73 -17.65
C THR A 54 -9.66 -4.90 -16.92
N SER A 55 -9.75 -4.53 -15.64
CA SER A 55 -11.00 -4.60 -14.88
C SER A 55 -11.99 -3.57 -15.39
N GLY A 56 -11.55 -2.33 -15.64
CA GLY A 56 -12.39 -1.27 -16.21
C GLY A 56 -12.92 -1.65 -17.60
N LEU A 57 -12.06 -2.15 -18.48
CA LEU A 57 -12.46 -2.62 -19.81
C LEU A 57 -13.38 -3.85 -19.72
N GLY A 58 -13.05 -4.81 -18.85
CA GLY A 58 -13.86 -6.02 -18.65
C GLY A 58 -15.27 -5.69 -18.17
N LEU A 59 -15.41 -4.77 -17.21
CA LEU A 59 -16.70 -4.31 -16.71
C LEU A 59 -17.49 -3.54 -17.76
N LEU A 60 -16.85 -2.68 -18.56
CA LEU A 60 -17.49 -2.00 -19.68
C LEU A 60 -17.97 -2.99 -20.76
N CYS A 61 -17.14 -3.96 -21.13
CA CYS A 61 -17.54 -5.02 -22.04
C CYS A 61 -18.74 -5.79 -21.50
N LEU A 62 -18.73 -6.14 -20.21
CA LEU A 62 -19.83 -6.86 -19.58
C LEU A 62 -21.14 -6.05 -19.55
N LEU A 63 -21.04 -4.71 -19.46
CA LEU A 63 -22.19 -3.81 -19.51
C LEU A 63 -22.84 -3.75 -20.91
N HIS A 64 -22.04 -3.85 -21.97
CA HIS A 64 -22.50 -3.75 -23.36
C HIS A 64 -22.91 -5.08 -24.01
N VAL A 65 -22.58 -6.23 -23.40
CA VAL A 65 -22.99 -7.53 -23.91
C VAL A 65 -24.51 -7.73 -23.70
N PRO A 66 -25.32 -7.88 -24.77
CA PRO A 66 -26.78 -7.98 -24.66
C PRO A 66 -27.26 -9.16 -23.79
N TRP A 67 -26.51 -10.26 -23.80
CA TRP A 67 -26.77 -11.44 -22.98
C TRP A 67 -26.68 -11.17 -21.47
N PHE A 68 -25.79 -10.25 -21.04
CA PHE A 68 -25.67 -9.83 -19.65
C PHE A 68 -26.67 -8.71 -19.30
N SER A 69 -27.14 -7.93 -20.30
CA SER A 69 -28.09 -6.84 -20.09
C SER A 69 -29.54 -7.31 -19.86
N GLN A 70 -29.88 -8.56 -20.19
CA GLN A 70 -31.25 -9.10 -20.06
C GLN A 70 -31.72 -9.40 -18.62
N GLY A 71 -30.96 -8.98 -17.59
CA GLY A 71 -31.47 -8.88 -16.22
C GLY A 71 -31.78 -10.21 -15.50
N GLY A 72 -31.37 -11.35 -16.06
CA GLY A 72 -31.50 -12.64 -15.39
C GLY A 72 -30.74 -12.68 -14.06
N GLN A 73 -31.29 -13.35 -13.04
CA GLN A 73 -30.66 -13.46 -11.71
C GLN A 73 -29.21 -13.97 -11.78
N VAL A 74 -28.93 -14.92 -12.68
CA VAL A 74 -27.59 -15.47 -12.90
C VAL A 74 -26.60 -14.41 -13.40
N SER A 75 -27.02 -13.52 -14.32
CA SER A 75 -26.17 -12.42 -14.83
C SER A 75 -25.79 -11.45 -13.70
N LEU A 76 -26.74 -11.14 -12.81
CA LEU A 76 -26.50 -10.24 -11.68
C LEU A 76 -25.49 -10.83 -10.69
N ILE A 77 -25.62 -12.12 -10.35
CA ILE A 77 -24.72 -12.82 -9.44
C ILE A 77 -23.30 -12.92 -10.02
N LEU A 78 -23.18 -13.26 -11.31
CA LEU A 78 -21.88 -13.36 -11.98
C LEU A 78 -21.17 -12.00 -12.04
N ARG A 79 -21.90 -10.93 -12.37
CA ARG A 79 -21.35 -9.56 -12.40
C ARG A 79 -20.86 -9.12 -11.03
N ASP A 80 -21.66 -9.33 -9.98
CA ASP A 80 -21.29 -8.97 -8.61
C ASP A 80 -20.08 -9.78 -8.14
N SER A 81 -20.07 -11.10 -8.39
CA SER A 81 -18.95 -11.98 -8.03
C SER A 81 -17.65 -11.58 -8.74
N LEU A 82 -17.71 -11.26 -10.03
CA LEU A 82 -16.56 -10.82 -10.81
C LEU A 82 -16.02 -9.48 -10.31
N PHE A 83 -16.91 -8.54 -9.99
CA PHE A 83 -16.53 -7.25 -9.41
C PHE A 83 -15.76 -7.43 -8.10
N TRP A 84 -16.28 -8.23 -7.16
CA TRP A 84 -15.60 -8.51 -5.89
C TRP A 84 -14.28 -9.26 -6.08
N LEU A 85 -14.21 -10.20 -7.03
CA LEU A 85 -12.97 -10.90 -7.37
C LEU A 85 -11.89 -9.93 -7.87
N LEU A 86 -12.25 -9.03 -8.79
CA LEU A 86 -11.35 -8.01 -9.34
C LEU A 86 -10.91 -7.02 -8.26
N TYR A 87 -11.82 -6.64 -7.36
CA TYR A 87 -11.51 -5.81 -6.20
C TYR A 87 -10.45 -6.47 -5.30
N VAL A 88 -10.65 -7.74 -4.91
CA VAL A 88 -9.71 -8.49 -4.09
C VAL A 88 -8.36 -8.62 -4.77
N ALA A 89 -8.34 -8.94 -6.07
CA ALA A 89 -7.11 -8.99 -6.85
C ALA A 89 -6.39 -7.62 -6.86
N GLY A 90 -7.15 -6.53 -6.94
CA GLY A 90 -6.66 -5.16 -6.81
C GLY A 90 -5.94 -4.91 -5.49
N THR A 91 -6.63 -5.11 -4.37
CA THR A 91 -6.06 -4.97 -3.01
C THR A 91 -4.82 -5.83 -2.81
N VAL A 92 -4.84 -7.09 -3.24
CA VAL A 92 -3.68 -7.98 -3.16
C VAL A 92 -2.49 -7.38 -3.93
N THR A 93 -2.73 -6.86 -5.12
CA THR A 93 -1.70 -6.24 -5.94
C THR A 93 -1.16 -4.95 -5.30
N ILE A 94 -1.99 -4.14 -4.63
CA ILE A 94 -1.56 -2.98 -3.84
C ILE A 94 -0.62 -3.41 -2.72
N VAL A 95 -0.99 -4.45 -1.95
CA VAL A 95 -0.12 -4.96 -0.87
C VAL A 95 1.25 -5.39 -1.41
N PHE A 96 1.27 -6.07 -2.57
CA PHE A 96 2.53 -6.40 -3.24
C PHE A 96 3.32 -5.17 -3.68
N ALA A 97 2.65 -4.16 -4.25
CA ALA A 97 3.26 -2.90 -4.65
C ALA A 97 3.88 -2.16 -3.46
N VAL A 98 3.17 -2.04 -2.34
CA VAL A 98 3.67 -1.40 -1.12
C VAL A 98 4.88 -2.17 -0.56
N ARG A 99 4.82 -3.50 -0.54
CA ARG A 99 5.95 -4.35 -0.11
C ARG A 99 7.18 -4.19 -1.00
N GLU A 100 6.98 -4.13 -2.31
CA GLU A 100 8.06 -3.93 -3.28
C GLU A 100 8.73 -2.57 -3.09
N ILE A 101 7.93 -1.51 -2.97
CA ILE A 101 8.43 -0.15 -2.72
C ILE A 101 9.19 -0.09 -1.38
N PHE A 102 8.66 -0.72 -0.33
CA PHE A 102 9.32 -0.80 0.97
C PHE A 102 10.69 -1.48 0.86
N ASN A 103 10.77 -2.62 0.17
CA ASN A 103 12.02 -3.36 0.01
C ASN A 103 13.08 -2.55 -0.75
N GLU A 104 12.67 -1.81 -1.78
CA GLU A 104 13.52 -0.88 -2.54
C GLU A 104 14.04 0.26 -1.65
N LEU A 105 13.18 0.87 -0.84
CA LEU A 105 13.58 1.95 0.08
C LEU A 105 14.55 1.46 1.15
N MET A 106 14.37 0.24 1.64
CA MET A 106 15.19 -0.36 2.69
C MET A 106 16.40 -1.14 2.16
N LEU A 107 16.71 -1.09 0.86
CA LEU A 107 17.96 -1.63 0.30
C LEU A 107 19.23 -1.24 1.08
N PRO A 108 19.45 0.02 1.51
CA PRO A 108 20.62 0.38 2.32
C PRO A 108 20.59 -0.18 3.75
N LEU A 109 19.41 -0.58 4.25
CA LEU A 109 19.20 -1.02 5.64
C LEU A 109 18.75 -2.49 5.69
N ALA A 110 19.63 -3.40 5.29
CA ALA A 110 19.32 -4.83 5.16
C ALA A 110 18.75 -5.48 6.45
N GLY A 111 19.17 -5.04 7.64
CA GLY A 111 18.67 -5.52 8.94
C GLY A 111 17.23 -5.08 9.20
N LEU A 112 16.95 -3.77 9.06
CA LEU A 112 15.59 -3.24 9.20
C LEU A 112 14.65 -3.76 8.10
N ARG A 113 15.16 -4.00 6.89
CA ARG A 113 14.38 -4.59 5.79
C ARG A 113 13.79 -5.94 6.18
N ARG A 114 14.60 -6.81 6.80
CA ARG A 114 14.15 -8.15 7.23
C ARG A 114 13.09 -8.03 8.31
N LEU A 115 13.32 -7.20 9.32
CA LEU A 115 12.36 -6.99 10.41
C LEU A 115 11.05 -6.39 9.89
N GLY A 116 11.13 -5.35 9.05
CA GLY A 116 9.95 -4.77 8.40
C GLY A 116 9.18 -5.79 7.59
N SER A 117 9.84 -6.64 6.79
CA SER A 117 9.17 -7.69 6.01
C SER A 117 8.43 -8.71 6.87
N ILE A 118 8.94 -9.01 8.08
CA ILE A 118 8.26 -9.88 9.05
C ILE A 118 7.01 -9.18 9.59
N VAL A 119 7.11 -7.90 9.94
CA VAL A 119 5.96 -7.09 10.39
C VAL A 119 4.89 -7.02 9.31
N PHE A 120 5.25 -6.74 8.05
CA PHE A 120 4.32 -6.75 6.91
C PHE A 120 3.54 -8.07 6.80
N ARG A 121 4.23 -9.21 6.97
CA ARG A 121 3.60 -10.53 6.93
C ARG A 121 2.59 -10.72 8.06
N TRP A 122 2.95 -10.35 9.28
CA TRP A 122 2.06 -10.48 10.45
C TRP A 122 0.87 -9.54 10.37
N VAL A 123 1.06 -8.29 9.95
CA VAL A 123 -0.03 -7.34 9.74
C VAL A 123 -1.02 -7.87 8.70
N ALA A 124 -0.54 -8.41 7.58
CA ALA A 124 -1.41 -9.03 6.57
C ALA A 124 -2.18 -10.23 7.13
N VAL A 125 -1.54 -11.11 7.90
CA VAL A 125 -2.20 -12.27 8.54
C VAL A 125 -3.27 -11.81 9.54
N VAL A 126 -2.95 -10.85 10.41
CA VAL A 126 -3.90 -10.34 11.40
C VAL A 126 -5.10 -9.68 10.71
N SER A 127 -4.87 -8.85 9.70
CA SER A 127 -5.96 -8.24 8.93
C SER A 127 -6.84 -9.27 8.20
N LEU A 128 -6.24 -10.34 7.67
CA LEU A 128 -6.99 -11.44 7.07
C LEU A 128 -7.87 -12.15 8.11
N LEU A 129 -7.32 -12.46 9.29
CA LEU A 129 -8.07 -13.08 10.38
C LEU A 129 -9.23 -12.19 10.81
N VAL A 130 -8.99 -10.89 11.04
CA VAL A 130 -10.04 -9.92 11.41
C VAL A 130 -11.15 -9.89 10.36
N THR A 131 -10.80 -9.92 9.08
CA THR A 131 -11.79 -9.96 7.98
C THR A 131 -12.65 -11.22 8.05
N VAL A 132 -12.01 -12.38 8.21
CA VAL A 132 -12.69 -13.67 8.30
C VAL A 132 -13.64 -13.70 9.51
N PHE A 133 -13.14 -13.30 10.70
CA PHE A 133 -13.95 -13.22 11.93
C PHE A 133 -15.10 -12.22 11.84
N ALA A 134 -14.91 -11.09 11.17
CA ALA A 134 -15.96 -10.09 10.97
C ALA A 134 -17.07 -10.56 10.03
N VAL A 135 -16.81 -11.54 9.16
CA VAL A 135 -17.79 -12.09 8.21
C VAL A 135 -18.63 -13.22 8.83
N PHE A 136 -18.12 -13.94 9.83
CA PHE A 136 -18.83 -15.05 10.50
C PHE A 136 -20.24 -14.72 11.03
N PRO A 137 -20.50 -13.56 11.68
CA PRO A 137 -21.83 -13.25 12.22
C PRO A 137 -22.85 -12.74 11.18
N LEU A 138 -22.48 -12.66 9.89
CA LEU A 138 -23.37 -12.11 8.85
C LEU A 138 -24.52 -13.09 8.54
N HIS A 139 -25.73 -12.69 8.95
CA HIS A 139 -26.98 -13.42 8.78
C HIS A 139 -27.30 -13.77 7.32
N THR A 140 -28.02 -14.88 7.13
CA THR A 140 -28.58 -15.36 5.86
C THR A 140 -29.68 -14.41 5.35
N GLY A 141 -29.30 -13.37 4.61
CA GLY A 141 -30.22 -12.44 3.96
C GLY A 141 -29.94 -12.26 2.46
N PRO A 142 -30.89 -11.67 1.69
CA PRO A 142 -30.77 -11.49 0.25
C PRO A 142 -29.66 -10.51 -0.20
N HIS A 143 -29.07 -9.75 0.74
CA HIS A 143 -27.97 -8.80 0.48
C HIS A 143 -26.61 -9.28 1.00
N ARG A 144 -26.45 -10.58 1.24
CA ARG A 144 -25.24 -11.18 1.86
C ARG A 144 -23.93 -10.75 1.18
N MET A 145 -23.89 -10.74 -0.15
CA MET A 145 -22.66 -10.39 -0.89
C MET A 145 -22.26 -8.92 -0.72
N ALA A 146 -23.24 -8.00 -0.74
CA ALA A 146 -22.97 -6.58 -0.54
C ALA A 146 -22.46 -6.29 0.89
N THR A 147 -23.03 -6.96 1.90
CA THR A 147 -22.58 -6.79 3.30
C THR A 147 -21.20 -7.38 3.53
N ILE A 148 -20.94 -8.58 2.99
CA ILE A 148 -19.60 -9.20 3.03
C ILE A 148 -18.58 -8.30 2.32
N GLY A 149 -18.93 -7.81 1.13
CA GLY A 149 -18.06 -6.97 0.34
C GLY A 149 -17.76 -5.61 1.00
N ALA A 150 -18.77 -4.96 1.61
CA ALA A 150 -18.55 -3.72 2.36
C ALA A 150 -17.64 -3.95 3.58
N GLN A 151 -17.78 -5.08 4.28
CA GLN A 151 -16.90 -5.43 5.40
C GLN A 151 -15.48 -5.74 4.93
N LEU A 152 -15.34 -6.49 3.83
CA LEU A 152 -14.07 -6.78 3.18
C LEU A 152 -13.35 -5.48 2.75
N MET A 153 -14.10 -4.55 2.17
CA MET A 153 -13.57 -3.23 1.76
C MET A 153 -13.04 -2.43 2.95
N LYS A 154 -13.75 -2.43 4.10
CA LYS A 154 -13.27 -1.80 5.33
C LYS A 154 -11.95 -2.40 5.80
N CYS A 155 -11.89 -3.73 5.93
CA CYS A 155 -10.70 -4.40 6.44
C CYS A 155 -9.49 -4.26 5.50
N ALA A 156 -9.71 -4.38 4.18
CA ALA A 156 -8.70 -4.14 3.16
C ALA A 156 -8.14 -2.71 3.24
N SER A 157 -9.03 -1.72 3.33
CA SER A 157 -8.62 -0.31 3.39
C SER A 157 -7.80 0.00 4.65
N ILE A 158 -8.17 -0.57 5.80
CA ILE A 158 -7.41 -0.41 7.06
C ILE A 158 -6.01 -1.01 6.92
N LEU A 159 -5.91 -2.23 6.37
CA LEU A 159 -4.63 -2.87 6.09
C LEU A 159 -3.77 -1.99 5.19
N GLU A 160 -4.30 -1.57 4.04
CA GLU A 160 -3.60 -0.71 3.08
C GLU A 160 -3.11 0.58 3.75
N LEU A 161 -3.97 1.28 4.50
CA LEU A 161 -3.62 2.50 5.21
C LEU A 161 -2.51 2.29 6.24
N CYS A 162 -2.56 1.20 7.03
CA CYS A 162 -1.51 0.89 7.99
C CYS A 162 -0.16 0.66 7.30
N LEU A 163 -0.17 -0.11 6.20
CA LEU A 163 1.04 -0.40 5.43
C LEU A 163 1.59 0.85 4.74
N LEU A 164 0.72 1.68 4.19
CA LEU A 164 1.08 2.94 3.52
C LEU A 164 1.55 4.00 4.52
N LEU A 165 0.97 4.06 5.72
CA LEU A 165 1.43 4.92 6.80
C LEU A 165 2.84 4.51 7.23
N PHE A 166 3.07 3.21 7.45
CA PHE A 166 4.39 2.69 7.76
C PHE A 166 5.42 2.99 6.65
N LEU A 167 5.00 2.83 5.39
CA LEU A 167 5.81 3.21 4.24
C LEU A 167 6.09 4.72 4.22
N GLY A 168 5.11 5.56 4.48
CA GLY A 168 5.25 7.02 4.56
C GLY A 168 6.23 7.46 5.65
N LEU A 169 6.13 6.87 6.85
CA LEU A 169 7.09 7.08 7.94
C LEU A 169 8.50 6.62 7.53
N THR A 170 8.61 5.53 6.78
CA THR A 170 9.90 5.05 6.24
C THR A 170 10.48 6.05 5.23
N ILE A 171 9.67 6.58 4.31
CA ILE A 171 10.09 7.57 3.32
C ILE A 171 10.59 8.85 4.02
N HIS A 172 9.84 9.31 5.03
CA HIS A 172 10.17 10.49 5.82
C HIS A 172 11.47 10.30 6.62
N THR A 173 11.62 9.18 7.32
CA THR A 173 12.83 8.89 8.12
C THR A 173 14.08 8.72 7.26
N LEU A 174 13.94 8.22 6.04
CA LEU A 174 15.03 8.13 5.05
C LEU A 174 15.35 9.46 4.35
N GLY A 175 14.64 10.55 4.68
CA GLY A 175 14.86 11.88 4.10
C GLY A 175 14.62 11.93 2.59
N ARG A 176 13.80 11.02 2.05
CA ARG A 176 13.49 11.01 0.62
C ARG A 176 12.60 12.20 0.28
N SER A 177 13.00 12.94 -0.75
CA SER A 177 12.23 14.10 -1.22
C SER A 177 10.83 13.71 -1.69
N ILE A 178 9.88 14.62 -1.44
CA ILE A 178 8.49 14.63 -1.95
C ILE A 178 8.46 14.49 -3.49
N ARG A 179 9.54 14.87 -4.18
CA ARG A 179 9.68 14.73 -5.63
C ARG A 179 9.92 13.29 -6.11
N SER A 180 10.12 12.32 -5.21
CA SER A 180 10.34 10.93 -5.60
C SER A 180 9.09 10.27 -6.14
N ARG A 181 9.24 9.40 -7.16
CA ARG A 181 8.12 8.62 -7.72
C ARG A 181 7.47 7.74 -6.67
N VAL A 182 8.28 7.19 -5.76
CA VAL A 182 7.84 6.37 -4.64
C VAL A 182 6.86 7.14 -3.73
N PHE A 183 7.16 8.40 -3.42
CA PHE A 183 6.26 9.24 -2.65
C PHE A 183 4.93 9.47 -3.39
N GLY A 184 5.00 9.81 -4.69
CA GLY A 184 3.81 9.99 -5.53
C GLY A 184 2.94 8.74 -5.68
N ILE A 185 3.55 7.56 -5.78
CA ILE A 185 2.81 6.28 -5.81
C ILE A 185 2.13 6.04 -4.46
N ALA A 186 2.88 6.17 -3.36
CA ALA A 186 2.38 5.94 -2.01
C ALA A 186 1.22 6.87 -1.66
N ILE A 187 1.31 8.17 -1.99
CA ILE A 187 0.25 9.13 -1.67
C ILE A 187 -1.03 8.86 -2.49
N GLY A 188 -0.91 8.44 -3.76
CA GLY A 188 -2.07 8.04 -4.56
C GLY A 188 -2.78 6.82 -3.96
N PHE A 189 -2.03 5.80 -3.54
CA PHE A 189 -2.62 4.65 -2.84
C PHE A 189 -3.27 5.05 -1.51
N SER A 190 -2.66 5.95 -0.74
CA SER A 190 -3.22 6.41 0.54
C SER A 190 -4.55 7.15 0.35
N ILE A 191 -4.66 8.00 -0.67
CA ILE A 191 -5.89 8.71 -1.00
C ILE A 191 -6.99 7.72 -1.41
N GLU A 192 -6.66 6.69 -2.20
CA GLU A 192 -7.63 5.66 -2.58
C GLU A 192 -8.11 4.85 -1.37
N ALA A 193 -7.19 4.34 -0.56
CA ALA A 193 -7.52 3.54 0.62
C ALA A 193 -8.35 4.34 1.65
N LEU A 194 -8.02 5.61 1.87
CA LEU A 194 -8.78 6.48 2.78
C LEU A 194 -10.22 6.70 2.28
N THR A 195 -10.37 6.91 0.97
CA THR A 195 -11.68 7.11 0.35
C THR A 195 -12.52 5.84 0.39
N GLN A 196 -11.91 4.68 0.10
CA GLN A 196 -12.58 3.38 0.22
C GLN A 196 -13.06 3.11 1.64
N LEU A 197 -12.23 3.40 2.65
CA LEU A 197 -12.63 3.28 4.05
C LEU A 197 -13.81 4.20 4.39
N GLY A 198 -13.72 5.48 4.00
CA GLY A 198 -14.77 6.47 4.25
C GLY A 198 -16.11 6.07 3.62
N VAL A 199 -16.09 5.67 2.34
CA VAL A 199 -17.29 5.18 1.63
C VAL A 199 -17.83 3.90 2.27
N ALA A 200 -16.97 2.97 2.68
CA ALA A 200 -17.40 1.72 3.31
C ALA A 200 -18.09 1.96 4.66
N ILE A 201 -17.57 2.88 5.47
CA ILE A 201 -18.18 3.30 6.75
C ILE A 201 -19.52 3.98 6.48
N TRP A 202 -19.56 4.92 5.52
CA TRP A 202 -20.76 5.67 5.19
C TRP A 202 -21.88 4.78 4.65
N LEU A 203 -21.60 3.83 3.75
CA LEU A 203 -22.58 2.86 3.26
C LEU A 203 -23.07 1.91 4.34
N GLY A 204 -22.28 1.71 5.41
CA GLY A 204 -22.72 0.97 6.59
C GLY A 204 -23.81 1.68 7.40
N THR A 205 -23.90 3.00 7.31
CA THR A 205 -24.92 3.82 8.00
C THR A 205 -26.03 4.29 7.07
N HIS A 206 -25.75 4.49 5.78
CA HIS A 206 -26.67 5.01 4.76
C HIS A 206 -26.65 4.12 3.50
N PRO A 207 -27.37 2.99 3.48
CA PRO A 207 -27.35 2.04 2.37
C PRO A 207 -27.85 2.62 1.03
N GLU A 208 -28.73 3.62 1.08
CA GLU A 208 -29.26 4.36 -0.08
C GLU A 208 -28.19 5.18 -0.83
N GLY A 209 -27.04 5.41 -0.20
CA GLY A 209 -25.94 6.22 -0.72
C GLY A 209 -25.08 5.59 -1.82
N TYR A 210 -25.38 4.37 -2.27
CA TYR A 210 -24.50 3.59 -3.16
C TYR A 210 -24.05 4.35 -4.42
N MET A 211 -24.96 5.09 -5.07
CA MET A 211 -24.62 5.87 -6.28
C MET A 211 -23.62 7.00 -5.98
N LEU A 212 -23.82 7.73 -4.89
CA LEU A 212 -22.90 8.81 -4.51
C LEU A 212 -21.55 8.25 -4.08
N GLY A 213 -21.54 7.12 -3.35
CA GLY A 213 -20.32 6.42 -2.97
C GLY A 213 -19.51 5.98 -4.17
N GLY A 214 -20.17 5.40 -5.18
CA GLY A 214 -19.55 5.04 -6.45
C GLY A 214 -18.96 6.24 -7.19
N ALA A 215 -19.71 7.35 -7.28
CA ALA A 215 -19.23 8.58 -7.92
C ALA A 215 -17.98 9.16 -7.23
N ILE A 216 -17.96 9.15 -5.88
CA ILE A 216 -16.80 9.59 -5.09
C ILE A 216 -15.59 8.69 -5.37
N LEU A 217 -15.77 7.37 -5.30
CA LEU A 217 -14.69 6.41 -5.55
C LEU A 217 -14.10 6.58 -6.95
N SER A 218 -14.94 6.62 -7.99
CA SER A 218 -14.47 6.81 -9.37
C SER A 218 -13.76 8.16 -9.57
N SER A 219 -14.29 9.24 -8.97
CA SER A 219 -13.66 10.57 -9.06
C SER A 219 -12.27 10.56 -8.41
N VAL A 220 -12.14 9.98 -7.22
CA VAL A 220 -10.86 9.87 -6.53
C VAL A 220 -9.89 8.97 -7.28
N THR A 221 -10.37 7.87 -7.86
CA THR A 221 -9.53 7.02 -8.71
C THR A 221 -8.97 7.77 -9.90
N LEU A 222 -9.76 8.60 -10.59
CA LEU A 222 -9.23 9.45 -11.67
C LEU A 222 -8.17 10.43 -11.17
N LEU A 223 -8.39 11.04 -9.99
CA LEU A 223 -7.40 11.91 -9.36
C LEU A 223 -6.10 11.16 -9.08
N SER A 224 -6.16 9.98 -8.45
CA SER A 224 -4.98 9.15 -8.16
C SER A 224 -4.25 8.69 -9.41
N VAL A 225 -4.97 8.28 -10.45
CA VAL A 225 -4.37 7.85 -11.73
C VAL A 225 -3.73 9.04 -12.47
N SER A 226 -4.35 10.22 -12.42
CA SER A 226 -3.76 11.44 -12.96
C SER A 226 -2.50 11.84 -12.18
N LEU A 227 -2.51 11.70 -10.84
CA LEU A 227 -1.37 11.92 -9.98
C LEU A 227 -0.22 10.99 -10.37
N TRP A 228 -0.46 9.68 -10.48
CA TRP A 228 0.57 8.74 -10.92
C TRP A 228 1.10 9.06 -12.31
N SER A 229 0.23 9.42 -13.25
CA SER A 229 0.63 9.83 -14.60
C SER A 229 1.59 11.02 -14.55
N THR A 230 1.28 12.05 -13.75
CA THR A 230 2.20 13.20 -13.57
C THR A 230 3.55 12.77 -13.00
N TYR A 231 3.57 11.97 -11.93
CA TYR A 231 4.82 11.48 -11.33
C TYR A 231 5.64 10.59 -12.27
N PHE A 232 5.02 9.83 -13.17
CA PHE A 232 5.74 9.03 -14.16
C PHE A 232 6.29 9.88 -15.31
N LEU A 233 5.54 10.90 -15.76
CA LEU A 233 5.96 11.78 -16.84
C LEU A 233 7.05 12.76 -16.42
N PHE A 234 7.06 13.21 -15.16
CA PHE A 234 8.10 14.09 -14.66
C PHE A 234 9.37 13.29 -14.28
N PRO A 235 10.54 13.62 -14.86
CA PRO A 235 11.79 12.95 -14.51
C PRO A 235 12.18 13.26 -13.06
N GLU A 236 12.63 12.22 -12.33
CA GLU A 236 13.25 12.39 -11.02
C GLU A 236 14.52 13.23 -11.20
N LYS A 237 14.52 14.47 -10.70
CA LYS A 237 15.72 15.31 -10.71
C LYS A 237 16.71 14.75 -9.71
N GLY A 238 17.77 14.12 -10.23
CA GLY A 238 18.98 13.73 -9.52
C GLY A 238 18.76 12.76 -8.37
N LYS A 239 19.26 11.53 -8.50
CA LYS A 239 19.52 10.68 -7.33
C LYS A 239 20.49 11.44 -6.42
N ALA A 240 19.97 12.20 -5.46
CA ALA A 240 20.64 12.29 -4.19
C ALA A 240 20.57 10.87 -3.63
N GLU A 241 21.58 10.06 -3.97
CA GLU A 241 22.02 9.00 -3.10
C GLU A 241 22.40 9.69 -1.80
N GLY A 242 21.40 9.95 -0.97
CA GLY A 242 21.60 10.33 0.41
C GLY A 242 22.30 9.14 1.04
N LYS A 243 23.63 9.12 0.93
CA LYS A 243 24.46 8.38 1.87
C LYS A 243 23.98 8.89 3.23
N LEU A 244 23.24 8.03 3.94
CA LEU A 244 22.90 8.30 5.32
C LEU A 244 24.22 8.67 6.00
N PRO A 245 24.31 9.82 6.71
CA PRO A 245 25.51 10.17 7.44
C PRO A 245 25.93 8.96 8.29
N GLU A 246 27.22 8.61 8.31
CA GLU A 246 27.70 7.42 9.04
C GLU A 246 27.36 7.48 10.54
N THR A 247 27.07 8.67 11.06
CA THR A 247 26.62 8.94 12.43
C THR A 247 25.11 8.82 12.65
N SER A 248 24.33 8.43 11.63
CA SER A 248 22.87 8.37 11.74
C SER A 248 22.44 7.27 12.71
N PRO A 249 21.50 7.54 13.65
CA PRO A 249 20.94 6.53 14.54
C PRO A 249 20.30 5.35 13.77
N LEU A 250 19.84 5.57 12.53
CA LEU A 250 19.30 4.50 11.67
C LEU A 250 20.37 3.46 11.28
N MET A 251 21.62 3.87 11.10
CA MET A 251 22.73 2.96 10.84
C MET A 251 22.98 2.05 12.05
N ARG A 252 22.95 2.64 13.26
CA ARG A 252 23.10 1.91 14.52
C ARG A 252 21.96 0.91 14.76
N TRP A 253 20.71 1.30 14.48
CA TRP A 253 19.57 0.38 14.53
C TRP A 253 19.67 -0.74 13.49
N ASN A 254 20.26 -0.48 12.31
CA ASN A 254 20.50 -1.50 11.29
C ASN A 254 21.54 -2.53 11.73
N GLU A 255 22.60 -2.10 12.42
CA GLU A 255 23.59 -3.00 13.02
C GLU A 255 22.96 -3.86 14.12
N ILE A 256 22.18 -3.27 15.02
CA ILE A 256 21.44 -4.00 16.07
C ILE A 256 20.48 -5.02 15.43
N ALA A 257 19.72 -4.63 14.41
CA ALA A 257 18.80 -5.52 13.71
C ALA A 257 19.53 -6.66 12.97
N LYS A 258 20.73 -6.40 12.41
CA LYS A 258 21.59 -7.44 11.82
C LYS A 258 22.09 -8.42 12.89
N ALA A 259 22.46 -7.91 14.07
CA ALA A 259 22.91 -8.72 15.21
C ALA A 259 21.77 -9.58 15.77
N LEU A 260 20.55 -9.05 15.88
CA LEU A 260 19.36 -9.80 16.32
C LEU A 260 18.88 -10.85 15.30
N GLY A 261 19.15 -10.63 14.01
CA GLY A 261 18.75 -11.53 12.92
C GLY A 261 19.61 -12.79 12.75
N HIS A 262 20.74 -12.87 13.46
CA HIS A 262 21.60 -14.05 13.58
C HIS A 262 21.59 -14.48 15.05
N ASN A 263 21.05 -15.65 15.40
CA ASN A 263 21.16 -16.17 16.77
C ASN A 263 22.64 -16.44 17.16
N PRO A 264 22.97 -16.44 18.47
CA PRO A 264 24.13 -15.74 19.02
C PRO A 264 25.45 -16.50 18.83
N PRO A 265 26.57 -15.77 18.81
CA PRO A 265 27.36 -15.78 20.03
C PRO A 265 27.82 -14.38 20.42
N HIS A 266 27.78 -14.13 21.73
CA HIS A 266 28.38 -12.98 22.40
C HIS A 266 27.79 -11.62 22.02
N VAL A 267 26.96 -11.13 22.94
CA VAL A 267 26.94 -9.70 23.31
C VAL A 267 28.31 -9.11 23.01
N ALA A 268 28.33 -8.03 22.23
CA ALA A 268 29.49 -7.17 22.07
C ALA A 268 29.86 -6.53 23.43
N MET A 269 30.31 -7.35 24.39
CA MET A 269 31.06 -6.93 25.56
C MET A 269 32.55 -6.79 25.23
N GLY A 270 32.96 -7.12 24.00
CA GLY A 270 34.37 -7.10 23.58
C GLY A 270 34.97 -5.71 23.31
N GLN A 271 34.16 -4.69 22.99
CA GLN A 271 34.74 -3.35 22.79
C GLN A 271 34.84 -2.56 24.10
N SER A 272 33.86 -2.65 24.99
CA SER A 272 33.97 -1.96 26.29
C SER A 272 35.05 -2.59 27.19
N GLN A 273 35.28 -3.90 27.13
CA GLN A 273 36.36 -4.54 27.91
C GLN A 273 37.76 -4.16 27.41
N ALA A 274 37.98 -4.04 26.09
CA ALA A 274 39.28 -3.62 25.58
C ALA A 274 39.60 -2.15 25.95
N TYR A 275 38.61 -1.25 25.84
CA TYR A 275 38.77 0.14 26.27
C TYR A 275 38.89 0.26 27.80
N PHE A 276 38.11 -0.52 28.56
CA PHE A 276 38.19 -0.54 30.03
C PHE A 276 39.52 -1.09 30.53
N LEU A 277 40.06 -2.16 29.91
CA LEU A 277 41.36 -2.71 30.29
C LEU A 277 42.50 -1.73 29.98
N GLN A 278 42.46 -1.01 28.86
CA GLN A 278 43.44 0.04 28.56
C GLN A 278 43.34 1.24 29.53
N ASP A 279 42.14 1.65 29.92
CA ASP A 279 41.95 2.71 30.91
C ASP A 279 42.39 2.26 32.31
N VAL A 280 42.11 1.02 32.70
CA VAL A 280 42.60 0.43 33.95
C VAL A 280 44.13 0.33 33.95
N GLU A 281 44.73 -0.12 32.85
CA GLU A 281 46.20 -0.22 32.70
C GLU A 281 46.87 1.15 32.84
N LYS A 282 46.32 2.19 32.17
CA LYS A 282 46.80 3.57 32.32
C LYS A 282 46.65 4.12 33.74
N VAL A 283 45.56 3.79 34.42
CA VAL A 283 45.34 4.22 35.81
C VAL A 283 46.34 3.53 36.73
N VAL A 284 46.60 2.24 36.54
CA VAL A 284 47.59 1.46 37.30
C VAL A 284 48.99 2.01 37.08
N GLU A 285 49.41 2.29 35.85
CA GLU A 285 50.71 2.91 35.56
C GLU A 285 50.85 4.27 36.25
N ARG A 286 49.79 5.09 36.22
CA ARG A 286 49.79 6.41 36.86
C ARG A 286 49.88 6.33 38.39
N VAL A 287 49.34 5.28 39.01
CA VAL A 287 49.46 5.04 40.46
C VAL A 287 50.84 4.49 40.82
N MET A 288 51.39 3.56 40.04
CA MET A 288 52.71 2.99 40.30
C MET A 288 53.82 4.04 40.17
N THR A 289 53.78 4.87 39.13
CA THR A 289 54.73 5.97 38.93
C THR A 289 54.66 7.03 40.04
N LYS A 290 53.47 7.29 40.58
CA LYS A 290 53.28 8.22 41.70
C LYS A 290 53.83 7.67 43.02
N ASN A 291 53.75 6.36 43.25
CA ASN A 291 54.27 5.72 44.46
C ASN A 291 55.79 5.49 44.43
N SER A 292 56.42 5.41 43.25
CA SER A 292 57.88 5.28 43.13
C SER A 292 58.65 6.61 43.22
N ALA A 293 57.94 7.75 43.23
CA ALA A 293 58.51 9.10 43.23
C ALA A 293 58.39 9.83 44.58
N GLY A 294 57.91 9.15 45.63
CA GLY A 294 57.88 9.63 47.02
C GLY A 294 58.55 8.63 47.94
#